data_AF-A0A973AGT8-F1
#
_entry.id   AF-A0A973AGT8-F1
#
_cell.length_a   1.000
_cell.length_b   1.000
_cell.length_c   1.000
_cell.angle_alpha   90.00
_cell.angle_beta   90.00
_cell.angle_gamma   90.00
#
_symmetry.space_group_name_H-M   'P 1'
#
loop_
_entity.id
_entity.type
_entity.pdbx_description
1 polymer ?
#
loop_
_entity_poly.entity_id
_entity_poly.type
_entity_poly.pdbx_seq_one_letter_code
_entity_poly.pdbx_strand_id
1 'polypeptide(L)' 'MTEVHKSSSYPLVEERINIFSHGLGLILSVLALLAMTVKAQGMLQVVSVLVFSASLIALYGSSTIYHGTTNAA' A
#
# COMPACT_ATOMS: atom_id res chain seq x y z
N MET A 1 14.23 28.94 29.33
CA MET A 1 14.17 28.84 27.87
C MET A 1 13.19 27.72 27.55
N THR A 2 11.92 28.06 27.34
CA THR A 2 10.88 27.09 26.98
C THR A 2 10.94 26.87 25.48
N GLU A 3 11.53 25.77 25.04
CA GLU A 3 11.43 25.31 23.66
C GLU A 3 9.96 24.98 23.37
N VAL A 4 9.29 25.88 22.65
CA VAL A 4 7.96 25.62 22.09
C VAL A 4 8.14 24.51 21.06
N HIS A 5 7.79 23.28 21.43
CA HIS A 5 7.71 22.16 20.49
C HIS A 5 6.70 22.52 19.40
N LYS A 6 7.20 23.00 18.27
CA LYS A 6 6.40 23.22 17.06
C LYS A 6 5.87 21.86 16.66
N SER A 7 4.59 21.59 16.94
CA SER A 7 3.89 20.47 16.31
C SER A 7 3.96 20.74 14.82
N SER A 8 4.88 20.03 14.15
CA SER A 8 5.01 20.05 12.70
C SER A 8 3.70 19.52 12.15
N SER A 9 2.77 20.40 11.82
CA SER A 9 1.56 20.07 11.09
C SER A 9 2.02 19.42 9.79
N TYR A 10 1.86 18.09 9.71
CA TYR A 10 2.22 17.33 8.53
C TYR A 10 1.44 17.92 7.36
N PRO A 11 2.08 18.23 6.21
CA PRO A 11 1.36 18.90 5.14
C PRO A 11 0.22 18.01 4.66
N LEU A 12 -1.02 18.50 4.72
CA LEU A 12 -2.22 17.78 4.24
C LEU A 12 -2.07 17.31 2.79
N VAL A 13 -1.27 18.02 1.99
CA VAL A 13 -0.94 17.64 0.61
C VAL A 13 -0.11 16.37 0.56
N GLU A 14 0.89 16.23 1.42
CA GLU A 14 1.77 15.05 1.49
C GLU A 14 0.97 13.81 1.91
N GLU A 15 0.08 13.96 2.89
CA GLU A 15 -0.81 12.89 3.34
C GLU A 15 -1.75 12.42 2.22
N ARG A 16 -2.35 13.35 1.47
CA ARG A 16 -3.22 13.00 0.32
C ARG A 16 -2.45 12.28 -0.79
N ILE A 17 -1.21 12.68 -1.07
CA ILE A 17 -0.34 12.00 -2.04
C ILE A 17 -0.02 10.58 -1.56
N ASN A 18 0.29 10.40 -0.28
CA ASN A 18 0.56 9.08 0.30
C ASN A 18 -0.67 8.16 0.22
N ILE A 19 -1.86 8.65 0.56
CA ILE A 19 -3.09 7.85 0.43
C ILE A 19 -3.33 7.43 -1.02
N PHE A 20 -3.17 8.35 -1.97
CA PHE A 20 -3.42 8.07 -3.38
C PHE A 20 -2.39 7.10 -3.97
N SER A 21 -1.11 7.26 -3.61
CA SER A 21 -0.04 6.38 -4.09
C SER A 21 -0.19 4.97 -3.53
N HIS A 22 -0.56 4.82 -2.26
CA HIS A 22 -0.84 3.52 -1.65
C HIS A 22 -2.09 2.86 -2.23
N GLY A 23 -3.18 3.62 -2.43
CA GLY A 23 -4.38 3.09 -3.06
C GLY A 23 -4.13 2.61 -4.49
N LEU A 24 -3.37 3.38 -5.29
CA LEU A 24 -2.95 2.96 -6.62
C LEU A 24 -2.05 1.71 -6.57
N GLY A 25 -1.09 1.68 -5.63
CA GLY A 25 -0.21 0.53 -5.41
C GLY A 25 -0.99 -0.74 -5.08
N LEU A 26 -2.04 -0.65 -4.27
CA LEU A 26 -2.92 -1.78 -3.94
C LEU A 26 -3.64 -2.33 -5.18
N ILE A 27 -4.23 -1.45 -6.01
CA ILE A 27 -4.92 -1.85 -7.25
C ILE A 27 -3.93 -2.54 -8.21
N LEU A 28 -2.76 -1.93 -8.43
CA LEU A 28 -1.73 -2.49 -9.30
C LEU A 28 -1.24 -3.85 -8.80
N SER A 29 -1.16 -4.06 -7.47
CA SER A 29 -0.74 -5.33 -6.88
C SER A 29 -1.73 -6.46 -7.16
N VAL A 30 -3.04 -6.18 -7.10
CA VAL A 30 -4.08 -7.15 -7.47
C VAL A 30 -4.03 -7.46 -8.96
N LEU A 31 -3.86 -6.45 -9.81
CA LEU A 31 -3.72 -6.66 -11.25
C LEU A 31 -2.47 -7.48 -11.60
N ALA A 32 -1.34 -7.20 -10.94
CA ALA A 32 -0.10 -7.95 -11.11
C ALA A 32 -0.27 -9.41 -10.70
N LEU A 33 -0.94 -9.69 -9.57
CA LEU A 33 -1.26 -11.04 -9.14
C LEU A 33 -2.01 -11.82 -10.23
N LEU A 34 -3.09 -11.24 -10.78
CA LEU A 34 -3.90 -11.90 -11.80
C LEU A 34 -3.11 -12.09 -13.11
N ALA A 35 -2.48 -11.03 -13.62
CA ALA A 35 -1.79 -11.06 -14.90
C ALA A 35 -0.56 -11.98 -14.89
N MET A 36 0.24 -11.95 -13.82
CA MET A 36 1.46 -12.76 -13.73
C MET A 36 1.15 -14.22 -13.42
N THR A 37 0.09 -14.52 -12.68
CA THR A 37 -0.33 -15.91 -12.44
C THR A 37 -0.73 -16.60 -13.73
N VAL A 38 -1.42 -15.90 -14.65
CA VAL A 38 -1.77 -16.44 -15.99
C VAL A 38 -0.52 -16.70 -16.84
N LYS A 39 0.55 -15.91 -16.66
CA LYS A 39 1.80 -16.07 -17.42
C LYS A 39 2.78 -17.07 -16.83
N ALA A 40 2.58 -17.50 -15.59
CA ALA A 40 3.50 -18.43 -14.92
C ALA A 40 3.41 -19.82 -15.56
N GLN A 41 4.56 -20.40 -15.92
CA GLN A 41 4.65 -21.69 -16.61
C GLN A 41 5.23 -22.82 -15.73
N GLY A 42 5.58 -22.53 -14.48
CA GLY A 42 6.14 -23.51 -13.56
C GLY A 42 5.86 -23.21 -12.11
N MET A 43 5.96 -24.25 -11.27
CA MET A 43 5.65 -24.19 -9.84
C MET A 43 6.40 -23.05 -9.12
N LEU A 44 7.70 -22.91 -9.38
CA LEU A 44 8.51 -21.85 -8.77
C LEU A 44 7.99 -20.46 -9.16
N GLN A 45 7.63 -20.24 -10.43
CA GLN A 45 7.10 -18.96 -10.88
C GLN A 45 5.74 -18.66 -10.24
N VAL A 46 4.85 -19.65 -10.13
CA VAL A 46 3.55 -19.49 -9.46
C VAL A 46 3.76 -19.11 -7.99
N VAL A 47 4.61 -19.83 -7.26
CA VAL A 47 4.90 -19.54 -5.85
C VAL A 47 5.53 -18.16 -5.69
N SER A 48 6.48 -17.79 -6.54
CA SER A 48 7.10 -16.45 -6.51
C SER A 48 6.08 -15.34 -6.77
N VAL A 49 5.21 -15.50 -7.77
CA VAL A 49 4.14 -14.53 -8.08
C VAL A 49 3.18 -14.37 -6.91
N LEU A 50 2.77 -15.49 -6.29
CA LEU A 50 1.87 -15.47 -5.14
C LEU A 50 2.49 -14.76 -3.95
N VAL A 51 3.71 -15.13 -3.56
CA VAL A 51 4.40 -14.52 -2.41
C VAL A 51 4.62 -13.03 -2.64
N PHE A 52 5.18 -12.65 -3.80
CA PHE A 52 5.47 -11.26 -4.11
C PHE A 52 4.21 -10.39 -4.12
N SER A 53 3.17 -10.83 -4.84
CA SER A 53 1.95 -10.03 -4.97
C SER A 53 1.17 -9.97 -3.66
N ALA A 54 1.14 -11.05 -2.87
CA ALA A 54 0.53 -11.04 -1.54
C ALA A 54 1.25 -10.07 -0.59
N SER A 55 2.59 -10.02 -0.62
CA SER A 55 3.36 -9.04 0.14
C SER A 55 3.03 -7.60 -0.26
N LEU A 56 2.90 -7.31 -1.56
CA LEU A 56 2.51 -5.97 -2.01
C LEU A 56 1.09 -5.60 -1.60
N ILE A 57 0.13 -6.53 -1.70
CA ILE A 57 -1.25 -6.32 -1.23
C ILE A 57 -1.26 -6.02 0.27
N ALA A 58 -0.49 -6.75 1.08
CA ALA A 58 -0.38 -6.49 2.51
C ALA A 58 0.27 -5.13 2.81
N LEU A 59 1.36 -4.79 2.11
CA LEU A 59 2.08 -3.53 2.26
C LEU A 59 1.17 -2.32 1.94
N TYR A 60 0.56 -2.30 0.76
CA TYR A 60 -0.30 -1.18 0.34
C TYR A 60 -1.67 -1.20 1.04
N GLY A 61 -2.19 -2.40 1.35
CA GLY A 61 -3.47 -2.58 2.04
C GLY A 61 -3.42 -2.13 3.50
N SER A 62 -2.33 -2.41 4.23
CA SER A 62 -2.18 -1.96 5.63
C SER A 62 -2.27 -0.44 5.77
N SER A 63 -1.66 0.32 4.85
CA SER A 63 -1.76 1.78 4.81
C SER A 63 -3.17 2.27 4.41
N THR A 64 -3.85 1.56 3.51
CA THR A 64 -5.22 1.91 3.09
C THR A 64 -6.24 1.66 4.20
N ILE A 65 -6.15 0.52 4.91
CA ILE A 65 -7.04 0.17 6.03
C ILE A 65 -6.86 1.14 7.19
N TYR A 66 -5.62 1.54 7.50
CA TYR A 66 -5.33 2.49 8.59
C TYR A 66 -5.99 3.87 8.39
N HIS A 67 -6.00 4.38 7.15
CA HIS A 67 -6.71 5.62 6.82
C HIS A 67 -8.23 5.44 6.65
N GLY A 68 -8.69 4.26 6.21
CA GLY A 68 -10.11 3.93 6.07
C GLY A 68 -10.85 3.81 7.41
N THR A 69 -10.18 3.35 8.48
CA THR A 69 -10.77 3.25 9.83
C THR A 69 -10.66 4.55 10.63
N THR A 70 -9.63 5.36 10.40
CA THR A 70 -9.46 6.69 11.03
C THR A 70 -10.52 7.70 10.58
N ASN A 71 -11.03 7.59 9.36
CA ASN A 71 -12.11 8.46 8.86
C ASN A 71 -13.53 7.91 9.14
N ALA A 72 -13.65 6.80 9.85
CA ALA A 72 -14.92 6.13 10.14
C ALA A 72 -15.29 6.13 11.65
N ALA A 73 -14.59 6.92 12.47
CA ALA A 73 -14.87 7.10 13.90
C ALA A 73 -15.39 8.51 14.21
#